data_AF-A0A831T8C4-F1
#
_entry.id   AF-A0A831T8C4-F1
#
_cell.length_a   1.000
_cell.length_b   1.000
_cell.length_c   1.000
_cell.angle_alpha   90.00
_cell.angle_beta   90.00
_cell.angle_gamma   90.00
#
_symmetry.space_group_name_H-M   'P 1'
#
loop_
_entity.id
_entity.type
_entity.pdbx_description
1 polymer ?
#
loop_
_entity_poly.entity_id
_entity_poly.type
_entity_poly.pdbx_seq_one_letter_code
_entity_poly.pdbx_strand_id
1 'polypeptide(L)'
;MSLPIPHSATLRSGQGPATLDRLPAGRIAFCLPAVEPHRYPEPVRCPYPRCGSQDVLLRQLVPKAVRDPLLRLVTARRYGCLRCGRTFRVYPQGVGPAQTSLRLRHLSLLLYLLGLSYADVPRALRALGLSMSKTAVYLTVRAAGVAVTGPRRRLRAVPVESGSGDETPSSRWANRWLAVELGLDVLGNGIVRVDVFQREDLAALLPWLEQVAAAAGAQMLIRSDRAA
;
A
#
# COMPACT_ATOMS: atom_id res chain seq x y z
N MET A 1 -8.22 44.81 17.58
CA MET A 1 -6.79 44.46 17.72
C MET A 1 -6.55 43.23 16.88
N SER A 2 -6.13 43.43 15.63
CA SER A 2 -6.02 42.40 14.60
C SER A 2 -4.54 42.10 14.41
N LEU A 3 -4.12 40.86 14.70
CA LEU A 3 -2.76 40.39 14.44
C LEU A 3 -2.63 40.01 12.95
N PRO A 4 -1.51 40.32 12.29
CA PRO A 4 -1.33 40.08 10.87
C PRO A 4 -1.01 38.60 10.58
N ILE A 5 -1.59 38.11 9.49
CA ILE A 5 -1.34 36.79 8.89
C ILE A 5 0.02 36.86 8.16
N PRO A 6 0.99 35.97 8.43
CA PRO A 6 2.18 35.90 7.62
C PRO A 6 1.87 35.18 6.30
N HIS A 7 1.97 35.93 5.21
CA HIS A 7 2.07 35.38 3.86
C HIS A 7 3.47 34.79 3.62
N SER A 8 3.48 33.69 2.86
CA SER A 8 4.63 33.17 2.09
C SER A 8 5.65 32.34 2.86
N ALA A 9 5.37 31.03 2.99
CA ALA A 9 6.41 30.00 2.98
C ALA A 9 6.24 29.17 1.71
N THR A 10 7.10 29.41 0.74
CA THR A 10 7.32 28.58 -0.45
C THR A 10 7.71 27.17 0.01
N LEU A 11 6.74 26.26 0.03
CA LEU A 11 6.99 24.83 0.18
C LEU A 11 7.77 24.36 -1.04
N ARG A 12 9.09 24.18 -0.86
CA ARG A 12 9.94 23.46 -1.81
C ARG A 12 9.34 22.07 -2.02
N SER A 13 8.74 21.88 -3.19
CA SER A 13 8.56 20.60 -3.84
C SER A 13 9.94 19.97 -4.05
N GLY A 14 10.36 19.08 -3.16
CA GLY A 14 11.66 18.42 -3.29
C GLY A 14 12.17 17.77 -2.02
N GLN A 15 11.40 16.85 -1.43
CA GLN A 15 11.96 15.85 -0.52
C GLN A 15 11.30 14.51 -0.82
N GLY A 16 11.97 13.70 -1.64
CA GLY A 16 11.72 12.27 -1.69
C GLY A 16 11.96 11.66 -0.30
N PRO A 17 11.36 10.50 0.00
CA PRO A 17 11.42 9.92 1.34
C PRO A 17 12.89 9.68 1.75
N ALA A 18 13.28 10.30 2.86
CA ALA A 18 14.62 10.30 3.47
C ALA A 18 15.08 8.92 4.01
N THR A 19 14.51 7.83 3.50
CA THR A 19 14.69 6.45 4.01
C THR A 19 15.50 5.54 3.10
N LEU A 20 16.00 6.05 1.96
CA LEU A 20 16.89 5.33 1.04
C LEU A 20 18.32 5.13 1.58
N ASP A 21 18.81 6.01 2.47
CA ASP A 21 20.23 6.06 2.84
C ASP A 21 20.72 4.86 3.68
N ARG A 22 19.81 4.10 4.30
CA ARG A 22 20.12 2.92 5.13
C ARG A 22 20.09 1.57 4.40
N LEU A 23 19.81 1.54 3.10
CA LEU A 23 19.75 0.29 2.33
C LEU A 23 21.16 -0.14 1.85
N PRO A 24 21.62 -1.37 2.13
CA PRO A 24 22.82 -1.90 1.49
C PRO A 24 22.64 -1.98 -0.04
N ALA A 25 23.72 -1.88 -0.80
CA ALA A 25 23.68 -1.81 -2.26
C ALA A 25 23.04 -3.05 -2.93
N GLY A 26 22.38 -2.88 -4.09
CA GLY A 26 21.82 -3.98 -4.90
C GLY A 26 20.37 -4.39 -4.59
N ARG A 27 19.57 -3.52 -3.96
CA ARG A 27 18.24 -3.88 -3.42
C ARG A 27 17.09 -3.16 -4.13
N ILE A 28 15.94 -3.86 -4.21
CA ILE A 28 14.67 -3.30 -4.70
C ILE A 28 13.69 -3.14 -3.54
N ALA A 29 13.06 -1.97 -3.47
CA ALA A 29 12.00 -1.67 -2.51
C ALA A 29 10.72 -1.29 -3.25
N PHE A 30 9.60 -1.79 -2.75
CA PHE A 30 8.27 -1.38 -3.20
C PHE A 30 7.63 -0.49 -2.14
N CYS A 31 7.32 0.75 -2.50
CA CYS A 31 6.62 1.71 -1.66
C CYS A 31 5.14 1.72 -2.03
N LEU A 32 4.29 1.32 -1.08
CA LEU A 32 2.84 1.32 -1.26
C LEU A 32 2.27 2.75 -1.16
N PRO A 33 1.10 3.02 -1.76
CA PRO A 33 0.45 4.32 -1.65
C PRO A 33 0.21 4.73 -0.19
N ALA A 34 0.41 6.02 0.07
CA ALA A 34 0.09 6.60 1.36
C ALA A 34 -1.43 6.61 1.59
N VAL A 35 -1.82 6.40 2.84
CA VAL A 35 -3.16 6.72 3.33
C VAL A 35 -3.08 8.09 3.97
N GLU A 36 -3.91 9.04 3.52
CA GLU A 36 -3.89 10.43 3.97
C GLU A 36 -5.15 10.69 4.83
N PRO A 37 -5.12 10.44 6.15
CA PRO A 37 -6.32 10.44 7.00
C PRO A 37 -7.04 11.80 7.12
N HIS A 38 -6.38 12.88 6.73
CA HIS A 38 -6.89 14.25 6.78
C HIS A 38 -7.31 14.81 5.42
N ARG A 39 -7.05 14.10 4.32
CA ARG A 39 -7.39 14.54 2.97
C ARG A 39 -8.64 13.85 2.47
N TYR A 40 -9.67 14.61 2.11
CA TYR A 40 -10.96 14.10 1.67
C TYR A 40 -11.28 14.62 0.26
N PRO A 41 -11.85 13.77 -0.62
CA PRO A 41 -12.48 14.27 -1.84
C PRO A 41 -13.81 14.94 -1.44
N GLU A 42 -13.86 16.28 -1.45
CA GLU A 42 -15.07 17.01 -1.10
C GLU A 42 -16.21 16.67 -2.08
N PRO A 43 -17.41 16.28 -1.59
CA PRO A 43 -18.50 15.92 -2.47
C PRO A 43 -19.12 17.18 -3.07
N VAL A 44 -18.99 17.34 -4.39
CA VAL A 44 -19.60 18.45 -5.13
C VAL A 44 -21.08 18.19 -5.44
N ARG A 45 -21.52 16.92 -5.35
CA ARG A 45 -22.91 16.52 -5.63
C ARG A 45 -23.32 15.27 -4.86
N CYS A 46 -24.63 15.10 -4.75
CA CYS A 46 -25.28 13.91 -4.28
C CYS A 46 -24.93 12.71 -5.19
N PRO A 47 -24.37 11.60 -4.66
CA PRO A 47 -23.92 10.46 -5.47
C PRO A 47 -25.08 9.57 -5.97
N TYR A 48 -26.31 9.82 -5.54
CA TYR A 48 -27.46 9.00 -5.94
C TYR A 48 -27.92 9.34 -7.37
N PRO A 49 -28.07 8.35 -8.28
CA PRO A 49 -28.30 8.57 -9.71
C PRO A 49 -29.49 9.47 -10.07
N ARG A 50 -30.56 9.44 -9.27
CA ARG A 50 -31.79 10.22 -9.53
C ARG A 50 -31.81 11.63 -8.91
N CYS A 51 -30.74 12.04 -8.23
CA CYS A 51 -30.72 13.31 -7.49
C CYS A 51 -29.69 14.29 -8.04
N GLY A 52 -28.39 13.94 -7.96
CA GLY A 52 -27.29 14.78 -8.47
C GLY A 52 -27.18 16.21 -7.93
N SER A 53 -28.00 16.61 -6.94
CA SER A 53 -28.02 17.97 -6.38
C SER A 53 -26.68 18.34 -5.74
N GLN A 54 -26.30 19.61 -5.87
CA GLN A 54 -25.09 20.18 -5.28
C GLN A 54 -25.31 20.59 -3.80
N ASP A 55 -26.56 20.56 -3.33
CA ASP A 55 -26.97 20.96 -1.98
C ASP A 55 -26.70 19.82 -0.98
N VAL A 56 -25.42 19.55 -0.74
CA VAL A 56 -24.97 18.56 0.23
C VAL A 56 -24.29 19.26 1.40
N LEU A 57 -24.66 18.88 2.62
CA LEU A 57 -24.00 19.38 3.83
C LEU A 57 -23.37 18.26 4.65
N LEU A 58 -22.26 18.57 5.31
CA LEU A 58 -21.67 17.72 6.32
C LEU A 58 -22.62 17.64 7.52
N ARG A 59 -23.00 16.41 7.91
CA ARG A 59 -23.91 16.14 9.03
C ARG A 59 -23.15 15.66 10.26
N GLN A 60 -22.21 14.74 10.07
CA GLN A 60 -21.55 14.04 11.17
C GLN A 60 -20.13 13.63 10.81
N LEU A 61 -19.25 13.66 11.81
CA LEU A 61 -17.94 13.02 11.79
C LEU A 61 -18.07 11.71 12.56
N VAL A 62 -17.73 10.58 11.91
CA VAL A 62 -17.95 9.24 12.46
C VAL A 62 -16.62 8.50 12.54
N PRO A 63 -16.16 8.07 13.73
CA PRO A 63 -14.97 7.24 13.84
C PRO A 63 -15.19 5.90 13.12
N LYS A 64 -14.18 5.47 12.36
CA LYS A 64 -14.19 4.23 11.59
C LYS A 64 -12.91 3.46 11.85
N ALA A 65 -13.06 2.23 12.35
CA ALA A 65 -11.94 1.30 12.47
C ALA A 65 -11.43 0.89 11.07
N VAL A 66 -10.12 0.88 10.92
CA VAL A 66 -9.42 0.49 9.69
C VAL A 66 -8.34 -0.53 10.03
N ARG A 67 -8.21 -1.54 9.17
CA ARG A 67 -7.07 -2.45 9.14
C ARG A 67 -6.03 -1.83 8.21
N ASP A 68 -5.06 -1.17 8.81
CA ASP A 68 -3.89 -0.60 8.16
C ASP A 68 -2.66 -0.88 9.04
N PRO A 69 -1.45 -1.00 8.47
CA PRO A 69 -0.25 -1.17 9.26
C PRO A 69 0.02 -0.04 10.26
N LEU A 70 -0.45 1.17 9.98
CA LEU A 70 -0.20 2.35 10.83
C LEU A 70 -1.45 2.89 11.49
N LEU A 71 -2.58 2.80 10.82
CA LEU A 71 -3.82 3.45 11.23
C LEU A 71 -4.82 2.42 11.75
N ARG A 72 -5.23 2.57 13.01
CA ARG A 72 -6.33 1.78 13.58
C ARG A 72 -7.70 2.43 13.41
N LEU A 73 -7.72 3.76 13.31
CA LEU A 73 -8.92 4.56 13.27
C LEU A 73 -8.77 5.72 12.28
N VAL A 74 -9.82 6.01 11.53
CA VAL A 74 -9.96 7.23 10.72
C VAL A 74 -11.33 7.85 10.94
N THR A 75 -11.53 9.07 10.46
CA THR A 75 -12.82 9.74 10.50
C THR A 75 -13.53 9.58 9.15
N ALA A 76 -14.74 9.03 9.14
CA ALA A 76 -15.64 9.08 7.99
C ALA A 76 -16.54 10.32 8.11
N ARG A 77 -16.68 11.07 7.02
CA ARG A 77 -17.57 12.24 6.97
C ARG A 77 -18.91 11.84 6.39
N ARG A 78 -19.98 12.01 7.14
CA ARG A 78 -21.34 11.74 6.67
C ARG A 78 -21.96 13.02 6.15
N TYR A 79 -22.34 13.04 4.88
CA TYR A 79 -23.05 14.13 4.25
C TYR A 79 -24.53 13.77 4.11
N GLY A 80 -25.39 14.80 4.08
CA GLY A 80 -26.81 14.69 3.77
C GLY A 80 -27.16 15.60 2.61
N CYS A 81 -27.93 15.08 1.65
CA CYS A 81 -28.48 15.87 0.56
C CYS A 81 -29.75 16.60 1.01
N LEU A 82 -29.83 17.91 0.80
CA LEU A 82 -31.00 18.72 1.13
C LEU A 82 -32.17 18.46 0.18
N ARG A 83 -31.92 18.05 -1.07
CA ARG A 83 -32.96 17.78 -2.06
C ARG A 83 -33.67 16.44 -1.85
N CYS A 84 -32.92 15.35 -1.63
CA CYS A 84 -33.51 14.00 -1.53
C CYS A 84 -33.49 13.42 -0.11
N GLY A 85 -32.95 14.14 0.87
CA GLY A 85 -32.85 13.70 2.28
C GLY A 85 -31.88 12.56 2.55
N ARG A 86 -31.31 11.92 1.52
CA ARG A 86 -30.42 10.76 1.69
C ARG A 86 -29.06 11.16 2.25
N THR A 87 -28.46 10.26 3.01
CA THR A 87 -27.10 10.43 3.56
C THR A 87 -26.10 9.49 2.91
N PHE A 88 -24.87 9.94 2.73
CA PHE A 88 -23.76 9.12 2.24
C PHE A 88 -22.48 9.42 3.02
N ARG A 89 -21.49 8.54 2.94
CA ARG A 89 -20.20 8.68 3.63
C ARG A 89 -19.09 8.96 2.63
N VAL A 90 -18.24 9.92 2.96
CA VAL A 90 -16.98 10.23 2.31
C VAL A 90 -15.85 9.79 3.25
N TYR A 91 -14.84 9.15 2.69
CA TYR A 91 -13.69 8.61 3.41
C TYR A 91 -12.43 9.38 3.03
N PRO A 92 -11.42 9.42 3.90
CA PRO A 92 -10.14 10.02 3.55
C PRO A 92 -9.45 9.22 2.43
N GLN A 93 -8.54 9.88 1.72
CA GLN A 93 -7.78 9.27 0.63
C GLN A 93 -7.03 8.02 1.10
N GLY A 94 -7.20 6.91 0.37
CA GLY A 94 -6.66 5.60 0.74
C GLY A 94 -7.57 4.74 1.63
N VAL A 95 -8.74 5.26 2.04
CA VAL A 95 -9.77 4.50 2.77
C VAL A 95 -11.08 4.49 1.98
N GLY A 96 -11.78 3.35 2.01
CA GLY A 96 -13.10 3.21 1.40
C GLY A 96 -14.13 2.67 2.38
N PRO A 97 -15.28 2.18 1.88
CA PRO A 97 -16.31 1.56 2.72
C PRO A 97 -15.82 0.35 3.52
N ALA A 98 -14.93 -0.46 2.94
CA ALA A 98 -14.34 -1.63 3.59
C ALA A 98 -13.52 -1.25 4.84
N GLN A 99 -13.30 -2.21 5.74
CA GLN A 99 -12.41 -2.00 6.90
C GLN A 99 -10.93 -2.04 6.48
N THR A 100 -10.56 -2.68 5.38
CA THR A 100 -9.17 -2.77 4.91
C THR A 100 -8.76 -1.50 4.15
N SER A 101 -7.61 -0.91 4.50
CA SER A 101 -7.07 0.24 3.78
C SER A 101 -6.66 -0.13 2.34
N LEU A 102 -6.53 0.88 1.47
CA LEU A 102 -5.99 0.69 0.13
C LEU A 102 -4.55 0.18 0.18
N ARG A 103 -3.73 0.71 1.11
CA ARG A 103 -2.36 0.27 1.37
C ARG A 103 -2.28 -1.23 1.66
N LEU A 104 -3.10 -1.74 2.60
CA LEU A 104 -3.10 -3.18 2.92
C LEU A 104 -3.60 -4.05 1.76
N ARG A 105 -4.56 -3.55 0.97
CA ARG A 105 -4.98 -4.23 -0.26
C ARG A 105 -3.82 -4.32 -1.27
N HIS A 106 -3.12 -3.22 -1.51
CA HIS A 106 -1.99 -3.17 -2.42
C HIS A 106 -0.84 -4.06 -1.94
N LEU A 107 -0.57 -4.11 -0.63
CA LEU A 107 0.39 -5.06 -0.05
C LEU A 107 -0.01 -6.51 -0.35
N SER A 108 -1.28 -6.87 -0.14
CA SER A 108 -1.75 -8.23 -0.39
C SER A 108 -1.66 -8.62 -1.87
N LEU A 109 -1.91 -7.67 -2.78
CA LEU A 109 -1.79 -7.83 -4.21
C LEU A 109 -0.32 -7.99 -4.61
N LEU A 110 0.56 -7.14 -4.08
CA LEU A 110 2.00 -7.21 -4.31
C LEU A 110 2.57 -8.58 -3.91
N LEU A 111 2.24 -9.05 -2.70
CA LEU A 111 2.66 -10.38 -2.23
C LEU A 111 2.18 -11.51 -3.16
N TYR A 112 0.93 -11.44 -3.61
CA TYR A 112 0.39 -12.41 -4.55
C TYR A 112 1.13 -12.37 -5.91
N LEU A 113 1.36 -11.17 -6.45
CA LEU A 113 2.05 -10.97 -7.73
C LEU A 113 3.52 -11.37 -7.69
N LEU A 114 4.18 -11.18 -6.55
CA LEU A 114 5.54 -11.66 -6.32
C LEU A 114 5.59 -13.19 -6.32
N GLY A 115 4.48 -13.87 -6.03
CA GLY A 115 4.30 -15.30 -6.25
C GLY A 115 3.70 -16.07 -5.07
N LEU A 116 3.30 -15.40 -3.98
CA LEU A 116 2.67 -16.07 -2.84
C LEU A 116 1.31 -16.63 -3.25
N SER A 117 0.96 -17.81 -2.74
CA SER A 117 -0.38 -18.35 -2.95
C SER A 117 -1.43 -17.53 -2.15
N TYR A 118 -2.71 -17.62 -2.55
CA TYR A 118 -3.82 -17.05 -1.77
C TYR A 118 -3.85 -17.49 -0.30
N ALA A 119 -3.27 -18.65 0.03
CA ALA A 119 -3.16 -19.14 1.40
C ALA A 119 -1.94 -18.59 2.14
N ASP A 120 -0.85 -18.31 1.42
CA ASP A 120 0.40 -17.82 2.00
C ASP A 120 0.37 -16.31 2.23
N VAL A 121 -0.34 -15.54 1.39
CA VAL A 121 -0.49 -14.09 1.58
C VAL A 121 -1.05 -13.76 2.98
N PRO A 122 -2.18 -14.32 3.45
CA PRO A 122 -2.65 -14.09 4.83
C PRO A 122 -1.65 -14.50 5.92
N ARG A 123 -0.83 -15.55 5.69
CA ARG A 123 0.19 -15.98 6.67
C ARG A 123 1.34 -14.98 6.75
N ALA A 124 1.83 -14.52 5.61
CA ALA A 124 2.86 -13.48 5.53
C ALA A 124 2.37 -12.17 6.16
N LEU A 125 1.14 -11.75 5.87
CA LEU A 125 0.53 -10.59 6.52
C LEU A 125 0.44 -10.76 8.04
N ARG A 126 0.07 -11.96 8.52
CA ARG A 126 -0.01 -12.24 9.96
C ARG A 126 1.34 -12.16 10.66
N ALA A 127 2.42 -12.60 10.01
CA ALA A 127 3.78 -12.44 10.53
C ALA A 127 4.18 -10.96 10.71
N LEU A 128 3.55 -10.04 9.96
CA LEU A 128 3.71 -8.59 10.10
C LEU A 128 2.72 -7.96 11.10
N GLY A 129 1.95 -8.76 11.84
CA GLY A 129 0.88 -8.27 12.71
C GLY A 129 -0.37 -7.76 11.97
N LEU A 130 -0.49 -8.03 10.67
CA LEU A 130 -1.60 -7.59 9.82
C LEU A 130 -2.60 -8.73 9.60
N SER A 131 -3.89 -8.42 9.49
CA SER A 131 -4.92 -9.44 9.27
C SER A 131 -5.77 -9.17 8.03
N MET A 132 -5.81 -10.17 7.15
CA MET A 132 -6.65 -10.18 5.96
C MET A 132 -7.13 -11.62 5.70
N SER A 133 -8.40 -11.80 5.35
CA SER A 133 -8.92 -13.13 5.03
C SER A 133 -8.48 -13.55 3.63
N LYS A 134 -8.39 -14.87 3.40
CA LYS A 134 -8.15 -15.44 2.06
C LYS A 134 -9.13 -14.89 1.02
N THR A 135 -10.40 -14.77 1.39
CA THR A 135 -11.45 -14.18 0.53
C THR A 135 -11.18 -12.71 0.20
N ALA A 136 -10.72 -11.92 1.17
CA ALA A 136 -10.37 -10.52 0.92
C ALA A 136 -9.17 -10.40 -0.05
N VAL A 137 -8.19 -11.30 0.05
CA VAL A 137 -7.08 -11.37 -0.92
C VAL A 137 -7.62 -11.71 -2.31
N TYR A 138 -8.45 -12.75 -2.43
CA TYR A 138 -9.08 -13.15 -3.69
C TYR A 138 -9.86 -11.99 -4.35
N LEU A 139 -10.70 -11.29 -3.58
CA LEU A 139 -11.45 -10.14 -4.08
C LEU A 139 -10.55 -8.98 -4.49
N THR A 140 -9.44 -8.77 -3.79
CA THR A 140 -8.46 -7.73 -4.13
C THR A 140 -7.78 -8.03 -5.47
N VAL A 141 -7.30 -9.26 -5.64
CA VAL A 141 -6.68 -9.71 -6.90
C VAL A 141 -7.69 -9.65 -8.05
N ARG A 142 -8.92 -10.12 -7.83
CA ARG A 142 -9.99 -10.08 -8.84
C ARG A 142 -10.35 -8.65 -9.24
N ALA A 143 -10.47 -7.74 -8.28
CA ALA A 143 -10.82 -6.35 -8.53
C ALA A 143 -9.71 -5.58 -9.29
N ALA A 144 -8.45 -5.96 -9.07
CA ALA A 144 -7.33 -5.36 -9.78
C ALA A 144 -7.22 -5.83 -11.24
N GLY A 145 -7.90 -6.93 -11.63
CA GLY A 145 -7.99 -7.38 -13.02
C GLY A 145 -6.63 -7.64 -13.68
N VAL A 146 -5.62 -7.96 -12.87
CA VAL A 146 -4.23 -7.87 -13.31
C VAL A 146 -3.84 -9.05 -14.19
N ALA A 147 -3.31 -8.73 -15.38
CA ALA A 147 -2.52 -9.64 -16.19
C ALA A 147 -1.04 -9.23 -16.09
N VAL A 148 -0.26 -9.87 -15.20
CA VAL A 148 1.20 -9.73 -15.21
C VAL A 148 1.79 -10.84 -16.07
N THR A 149 2.60 -10.46 -17.05
CA THR A 149 3.37 -11.42 -17.85
C THR A 149 4.74 -11.64 -17.22
N GLY A 150 5.11 -12.89 -16.97
CA GLY A 150 6.37 -13.19 -16.28
C GLY A 150 6.41 -14.60 -15.69
N PRO A 151 7.50 -14.96 -15.00
CA PRO A 151 7.70 -16.30 -14.47
C PRO A 151 6.59 -16.66 -13.46
N ARG A 152 5.75 -17.64 -13.82
CA ARG A 152 4.66 -18.18 -12.97
C ARG A 152 5.20 -19.09 -11.84
N ARG A 153 6.22 -18.66 -11.09
CA ARG A 153 6.81 -19.49 -10.03
C ARG A 153 6.53 -18.87 -8.66
N ARG A 154 6.01 -19.74 -7.78
CA ARG A 154 5.41 -19.35 -6.50
C ARG A 154 6.51 -19.08 -5.47
N LEU A 155 6.50 -17.91 -4.85
CA LEU A 155 7.23 -17.72 -3.59
C LEU A 155 6.50 -18.53 -2.52
N ARG A 156 7.24 -19.34 -1.78
CA ARG A 156 6.75 -19.92 -0.52
C ARG A 156 7.06 -18.94 0.59
N ALA A 157 6.04 -18.52 1.34
CA ALA A 157 6.27 -17.81 2.59
C ALA A 157 6.84 -18.79 3.62
N VAL A 158 8.01 -18.50 4.17
CA VAL A 158 8.55 -19.18 5.36
C VAL A 158 8.20 -18.32 6.58
N PRO A 159 7.66 -18.88 7.68
CA PRO A 159 7.36 -18.10 8.88
C PRO A 159 8.65 -17.51 9.47
N VAL A 160 8.60 -16.25 9.90
CA VAL A 160 9.59 -15.67 10.81
C VAL A 160 9.22 -16.13 12.22
N GLU A 161 9.98 -17.06 12.78
CA GLU A 161 9.89 -17.34 14.21
C GLU A 161 10.51 -16.16 14.96
N SER A 162 9.74 -15.60 15.89
CA SER A 162 10.14 -14.44 16.67
C SER A 162 11.18 -14.87 17.69
N GLY A 163 12.46 -14.62 17.42
CA GLY A 163 13.50 -14.78 18.42
C GLY A 163 14.90 -14.90 17.82
N SER A 164 15.71 -13.85 18.04
CA SER A 164 17.18 -13.89 17.99
C SER A 164 17.84 -14.23 16.64
N GLY A 165 18.45 -13.20 16.04
CA GLY A 165 19.67 -13.35 15.23
C GLY A 165 19.50 -13.98 13.84
N ASP A 166 19.48 -13.12 12.84
CA ASP A 166 19.98 -13.40 11.48
C ASP A 166 19.40 -14.63 10.75
N GLU A 167 18.10 -14.61 10.45
CA GLU A 167 17.52 -15.50 9.43
C GLU A 167 16.59 -14.75 8.49
N THR A 168 17.11 -14.46 7.28
CA THR A 168 16.39 -13.81 6.18
C THR A 168 15.38 -14.77 5.53
N PRO A 169 14.09 -14.41 5.41
CA PRO A 169 13.10 -15.21 4.68
C PRO A 169 13.47 -15.41 3.20
N SER A 170 13.62 -16.67 2.78
CA SER A 170 14.05 -17.05 1.43
C SER A 170 12.93 -17.74 0.64
N SER A 171 12.90 -17.49 -0.68
CA SER A 171 11.89 -18.05 -1.59
C SER A 171 12.53 -18.62 -2.87
N ARG A 172 11.91 -19.64 -3.47
CA ARG A 172 12.49 -20.44 -4.56
C ARG A 172 12.06 -19.93 -5.94
N TRP A 173 13.01 -19.39 -6.71
CA TRP A 173 12.86 -18.98 -8.11
C TRP A 173 13.84 -19.76 -9.00
N ALA A 174 13.38 -20.54 -9.98
CA ALA A 174 14.25 -21.20 -10.98
C ALA A 174 15.52 -21.92 -10.43
N ASN A 175 15.41 -22.72 -9.36
CA ASN A 175 16.57 -23.34 -8.65
C ASN A 175 17.56 -22.33 -8.01
N ARG A 176 17.13 -21.08 -7.81
CA ARG A 176 17.86 -19.98 -7.16
C ARG A 176 16.98 -19.31 -6.09
N TRP A 177 17.59 -18.68 -5.10
CA TRP A 177 16.89 -18.07 -3.98
C TRP A 177 16.67 -16.57 -4.24
N LEU A 178 15.43 -16.10 -4.07
CA LEU A 178 15.09 -14.67 -3.99
C LEU A 178 14.62 -14.42 -2.55
N ALA A 179 15.32 -13.60 -1.78
CA ALA A 179 14.88 -13.26 -0.43
C ALA A 179 13.83 -12.17 -0.53
N VAL A 180 12.68 -12.37 0.12
CA VAL A 180 11.65 -11.34 0.24
C VAL A 180 11.52 -11.02 1.71
N GLU A 181 12.06 -9.88 2.08
CA GLU A 181 11.97 -9.36 3.43
C GLU A 181 10.82 -8.36 3.51
N LEU A 182 9.96 -8.59 4.48
CA LEU A 182 8.78 -7.78 4.66
C LEU A 182 9.03 -6.84 5.83
N GLY A 183 9.00 -5.53 5.54
CA GLY A 183 9.21 -4.49 6.54
C GLY A 183 8.15 -3.40 6.45
N LEU A 184 8.06 -2.61 7.52
CA LEU A 184 7.35 -1.33 7.51
C LEU A 184 8.40 -0.25 7.70
N ASP A 185 8.36 0.81 6.89
CA ASP A 185 9.25 1.96 7.09
C ASP A 185 8.90 2.73 8.38
N VAL A 186 9.78 3.62 8.82
CA VAL A 186 9.57 4.57 9.91
C VAL A 186 8.41 5.53 9.62
N LEU A 187 8.19 5.87 8.35
CA LEU A 187 7.01 6.61 7.87
C LEU A 187 5.79 5.70 7.64
N GLY A 188 5.99 4.40 7.77
CA GLY A 188 4.95 3.39 7.72
C GLY A 188 4.28 3.18 6.37
N ASN A 189 4.85 3.78 5.32
CA ASN A 189 4.65 3.28 3.98
C ASN A 189 5.19 1.84 4.01
N GLY A 190 4.32 0.86 3.80
CA GLY A 190 4.76 -0.53 3.81
C GLY A 190 5.82 -0.70 2.74
N ILE A 191 7.03 -1.08 3.17
CA ILE A 191 8.15 -1.36 2.28
C ILE A 191 8.25 -2.86 2.16
N VAL A 192 7.83 -3.40 1.04
CA VAL A 192 8.22 -4.78 0.69
C VAL A 192 9.62 -4.68 0.11
N ARG A 193 10.59 -5.26 0.83
CA ARG A 193 11.97 -5.37 0.39
C ARG A 193 12.15 -6.70 -0.34
N VAL A 194 12.67 -6.63 -1.55
CA VAL A 194 13.03 -7.81 -2.31
C VAL A 194 14.54 -7.77 -2.53
N ASP A 195 15.23 -8.71 -1.88
CA ASP A 195 16.67 -8.89 -2.02
C ASP A 195 16.92 -9.93 -3.12
N VAL A 196 17.56 -9.47 -4.21
CA VAL A 196 17.98 -10.31 -5.34
C VAL A 196 19.46 -10.64 -5.15
N PHE A 197 19.79 -11.92 -4.97
CA PHE A 197 21.15 -12.35 -4.57
C PHE A 197 22.21 -12.33 -5.69
N GLN A 198 21.85 -12.08 -6.95
CA GLN A 198 22.78 -12.09 -8.10
C GLN A 198 22.51 -10.89 -9.02
N ARG A 199 23.55 -10.14 -9.41
CA ARG A 199 23.45 -8.90 -10.21
C ARG A 199 23.02 -9.18 -11.65
N GLU A 200 23.45 -10.32 -12.23
CA GLU A 200 23.06 -10.74 -13.58
C GLU A 200 21.55 -11.04 -13.69
N ASP A 201 20.91 -11.46 -12.59
CA ASP A 201 19.48 -11.79 -12.55
C ASP A 201 18.59 -10.54 -12.42
N LEU A 202 19.13 -9.43 -11.89
CA LEU A 202 18.37 -8.19 -11.66
C LEU A 202 17.87 -7.57 -12.97
N ALA A 203 18.73 -7.49 -13.99
CA ALA A 203 18.37 -6.91 -15.29
C ALA A 203 17.27 -7.73 -15.99
N ALA A 204 17.28 -9.05 -15.83
CA ALA A 204 16.24 -9.94 -16.37
C ALA A 204 14.92 -9.86 -15.59
N LEU A 205 14.98 -9.59 -14.28
CA LEU A 205 13.81 -9.49 -13.41
C LEU A 205 13.17 -8.09 -13.43
N LEU A 206 13.93 -7.04 -13.76
CA LEU A 206 13.47 -5.66 -13.68
C LEU A 206 12.18 -5.40 -14.47
N PRO A 207 12.04 -5.83 -15.74
CA PRO A 207 10.81 -5.60 -16.50
C PRO A 207 9.59 -6.28 -15.88
N TRP A 208 9.79 -7.40 -15.20
CA TRP A 208 8.72 -8.10 -14.49
C TRP A 208 8.39 -7.39 -13.16
N LEU A 209 9.39 -6.98 -12.38
CA LEU A 209 9.18 -6.25 -11.12
C LEU A 209 8.52 -4.89 -11.34
N GLU A 210 8.80 -4.22 -12.46
CA GLU A 210 8.12 -2.99 -12.88
C GLU A 210 6.63 -3.24 -13.18
N GLN A 211 6.30 -4.31 -13.90
CA GLN A 211 4.91 -4.71 -14.12
C GLN A 211 4.20 -5.02 -12.80
N VAL A 212 4.88 -5.70 -11.88
CA VAL A 212 4.36 -6.01 -10.54
C VAL A 212 4.10 -4.73 -9.73
N ALA A 213 5.05 -3.78 -9.74
CA ALA A 213 4.91 -2.49 -9.07
C ALA A 213 3.71 -1.71 -9.62
N ALA A 214 3.63 -1.57 -10.95
CA ALA A 214 2.54 -0.87 -11.61
C ALA A 214 1.18 -1.50 -11.31
N ALA A 215 1.07 -2.82 -11.39
CA ALA A 215 -0.15 -3.55 -11.08
C ALA A 215 -0.58 -3.43 -9.61
N ALA A 216 0.38 -3.41 -8.68
CA ALA A 216 0.12 -3.21 -7.26
C ALA A 216 -0.11 -1.73 -6.90
N GLY A 217 0.02 -0.80 -7.85
CA GLY A 217 0.03 0.64 -7.59
C GLY A 217 1.14 1.04 -6.61
N ALA A 218 2.25 0.31 -6.59
CA ALA A 218 3.41 0.57 -5.76
C ALA A 218 4.47 1.33 -6.58
N GLN A 219 5.21 2.21 -5.91
CA GLN A 219 6.40 2.83 -6.49
C GLN A 219 7.59 1.90 -6.27
N MET A 220 8.31 1.56 -7.34
CA MET A 220 9.53 0.76 -7.24
C MET A 220 10.73 1.69 -7.09
N LEU A 221 11.55 1.45 -6.07
CA LEU A 221 12.81 2.13 -5.84
C LEU A 221 13.95 1.13 -6.00
N ILE A 222 14.97 1.51 -6.77
CA ILE A 222 16.17 0.70 -7.02
C ILE A 222 17.36 1.44 -6.42
N ARG A 223 18.12 0.80 -5.53
CA ARG A 223 19.43 1.31 -5.11
C ARG A 223 20.53 0.50 -5.81
N SER A 224 21.04 1.03 -6.91
CA SER A 224 22.21 0.47 -7.60
C SER A 224 23.47 0.72 -6.77
N ASP A 225 24.36 -0.26 -6.74
CA ASP A 225 25.73 -0.06 -6.30
C ASP A 225 26.42 0.94 -7.22
N ARG A 226 26.86 2.08 -6.70
CA ARG A 226 27.97 2.84 -7.29
C ARG A 226 29.25 2.23 -6.72
N ALA A 227 29.84 1.29 -7.45
CA ALA A 227 31.22 0.90 -7.24
C ALA A 227 32.11 2.12 -7.55
N ALA A 228 32.81 2.63 -6.54
CA ALA A 228 34.06 3.35 -6.68
C ALA A 228 35.15 2.49 -6.06
#